data_AF-A0A9W7GCC1-F1
#
_entry.id   AF-A0A9W7GCC1-F1
#
_cell.length_a   1.000
_cell.length_b   1.000
_cell.length_c   1.000
_cell.angle_alpha   90.00
_cell.angle_beta   90.00
_cell.angle_gamma   90.00
#
_symmetry.space_group_name_H-M   'P 1'
#
loop_
_entity.id
_entity.type
_entity.pdbx_description
1 polymer ?
#
loop_
_entity_poly.entity_id
_entity_poly.type
_entity_poly.pdbx_seq_one_letter_code
_entity_poly.pdbx_strand_id
1 'polypeptide(L)'
;MDHFLDLLQTPPTSHQLMIFVVLYILLLEVTPPSILPPFLARKLCHSGCGFCIMLLSPHSPANRTFVYLVALSTISTTWSLIPSLPKLRFSRERDVGITAYLTLVSIWFNLKMDPKILAPVFFADPAGAVVGRTMSSLGLNVRVYGSKTLFGSMAVGGFTYLCVMYECKGWERLVISAAATVGEAIGGEWDNAVIAAVVLGGWHLTGRGDS
;
A
#
# COMPACT_ATOMS: atom_id res chain seq x y z
N MET A 1 -28.25 19.52 14.52
CA MET A 1 -27.26 19.89 13.50
C MET A 1 -25.86 19.85 14.09
N ASP A 2 -25.67 20.38 15.30
CA ASP A 2 -24.39 20.38 16.01
C ASP A 2 -23.83 18.97 16.29
N HIS A 3 -24.68 18.01 16.68
CA HIS A 3 -24.23 16.63 16.92
C HIS A 3 -23.76 15.89 15.64
N PHE A 4 -24.27 16.29 14.46
CA PHE A 4 -23.83 15.75 13.17
C PHE A 4 -22.50 16.37 12.72
N LEU A 5 -22.27 17.64 13.07
CA LEU A 5 -20.99 18.31 12.83
C LEU A 5 -19.89 17.79 13.77
N ASP A 6 -20.20 17.47 15.02
CA ASP A 6 -19.27 16.80 15.95
C ASP A 6 -18.86 15.39 15.48
N LEU A 7 -19.81 14.65 14.89
CA LEU A 7 -19.54 13.36 14.24
C LEU A 7 -18.59 13.47 13.05
N LEU A 8 -18.52 14.64 12.40
CA LEU A 8 -17.59 14.90 11.29
C LEU A 8 -16.22 15.41 11.76
N GLN A 9 -16.09 15.86 13.03
CA GLN A 9 -14.86 16.44 13.57
C GLN A 9 -14.03 15.44 14.41
N THR A 10 -14.63 14.34 14.87
CA THR A 10 -13.90 13.33 15.63
C THR A 10 -13.20 12.34 14.70
N PRO A 11 -11.87 12.12 14.84
CA PRO A 11 -11.18 11.12 14.05
C PRO A 11 -11.77 9.73 14.37
N PRO A 12 -11.86 8.83 13.37
CA PRO A 12 -12.41 7.50 13.60
C PRO A 12 -11.58 6.73 14.61
N THR A 13 -12.24 6.03 15.52
CA THR A 13 -11.61 5.11 16.47
C THR A 13 -10.96 3.93 15.74
N SER A 14 -9.97 3.28 16.36
CA SER A 14 -9.35 2.08 15.75
C SER A 14 -10.37 0.98 15.43
N HIS A 15 -11.41 0.79 16.26
CA HIS A 15 -12.48 -0.18 15.98
C HIS A 15 -13.27 0.18 14.72
N GLN A 16 -13.63 1.46 14.55
CA GLN A 16 -14.30 1.92 13.33
C GLN A 16 -13.42 1.71 12.09
N LEU A 17 -12.12 1.98 12.18
CA LEU A 17 -11.17 1.73 11.09
C LEU A 17 -11.06 0.24 10.75
N MET A 18 -10.95 -0.64 11.75
CA MET A 18 -10.88 -2.08 11.54
C MET A 18 -12.15 -2.63 10.86
N ILE A 19 -13.32 -2.21 11.34
CA ILE A 19 -14.61 -2.56 10.72
C ILE A 19 -14.67 -2.03 9.28
N PHE A 20 -14.27 -0.77 9.07
CA PHE A 20 -14.23 -0.17 7.75
C PHE A 20 -13.34 -0.94 6.78
N VAL A 21 -12.13 -1.36 7.18
CA VAL A 21 -11.23 -2.16 6.34
C VAL A 21 -11.89 -3.47 5.91
N VAL A 22 -12.56 -4.18 6.82
CA VAL A 22 -13.27 -5.43 6.47
C VAL A 22 -14.39 -5.14 5.48
N LEU A 23 -15.24 -4.15 5.75
CA LEU A 23 -16.33 -3.76 4.85
C LEU A 23 -15.81 -3.29 3.49
N TYR A 24 -14.68 -2.58 3.47
CA TYR A 24 -14.03 -2.10 2.26
C TYR A 24 -13.51 -3.26 1.41
N ILE A 25 -12.82 -4.23 2.00
CA ILE A 25 -12.37 -5.45 1.29
C ILE A 25 -13.57 -6.22 0.74
N LEU A 26 -14.63 -6.39 1.54
CA LEU A 26 -15.86 -7.08 1.09
C LEU A 26 -16.54 -6.33 -0.05
N LEU A 27 -16.65 -5.00 0.03
CA LEU A 27 -17.19 -4.17 -1.05
C LEU A 27 -16.40 -4.37 -2.34
N LEU A 28 -15.06 -4.34 -2.26
CA LEU A 28 -14.20 -4.58 -3.41
C LEU A 28 -14.37 -6.00 -3.96
N GLU A 29 -14.55 -7.01 -3.11
CA GLU A 29 -14.78 -8.40 -3.53
C GLU A 29 -16.13 -8.59 -4.23
N VAL A 30 -17.23 -8.04 -3.70
CA VAL A 30 -18.58 -8.25 -4.26
C VAL A 30 -18.88 -7.36 -5.47
N THR A 31 -18.14 -6.27 -5.67
CA THR A 31 -18.38 -5.37 -6.80
C THR A 31 -18.09 -6.10 -8.13
N PRO A 32 -19.06 -6.15 -9.07
CA PRO A 32 -18.89 -6.87 -10.33
C PRO A 32 -17.68 -6.38 -11.16
N PRO A 33 -16.95 -7.29 -11.86
CA PRO A 33 -15.83 -6.92 -12.72
C PRO A 33 -16.15 -5.91 -13.83
N SER A 34 -17.41 -5.83 -14.27
CA SER A 34 -17.90 -4.84 -15.24
C SER A 34 -17.88 -3.40 -14.70
N ILE A 35 -18.03 -3.24 -13.38
CA ILE A 35 -17.97 -1.95 -12.69
C ILE A 35 -16.55 -1.69 -12.19
N LEU A 36 -15.95 -2.70 -11.54
CA LEU A 36 -14.63 -2.58 -10.96
C LEU A 36 -13.74 -3.76 -11.40
N PRO A 37 -12.89 -3.55 -12.43
CA PRO A 37 -11.99 -4.59 -12.92
C PRO A 37 -11.06 -5.10 -11.81
N PRO A 38 -10.70 -6.41 -11.80
CA PRO A 38 -9.86 -7.00 -10.74
C PRO A 38 -8.53 -6.25 -10.52
N PHE A 39 -7.94 -5.73 -11.58
CA PHE A 39 -6.74 -4.89 -11.49
C PHE A 39 -6.95 -3.64 -10.64
N LEU A 40 -8.04 -2.91 -10.87
CA LEU A 40 -8.33 -1.67 -10.13
C LEU A 40 -8.75 -2.01 -8.70
N ALA A 41 -9.56 -3.06 -8.51
CA ALA A 41 -9.91 -3.57 -7.18
C ALA A 41 -8.66 -3.88 -6.34
N ARG A 42 -7.66 -4.54 -6.93
CA ARG A 42 -6.37 -4.81 -6.27
C ARG A 42 -5.66 -3.54 -5.83
N LYS A 43 -5.54 -2.55 -6.71
CA LYS A 43 -4.78 -1.32 -6.42
C LYS A 43 -5.53 -0.41 -5.43
N LEU A 44 -6.86 -0.40 -5.49
CA LEU A 44 -7.72 0.22 -4.48
C LEU A 44 -7.60 -0.50 -3.13
N CYS A 45 -7.64 -1.84 -3.10
CA CYS A 45 -7.45 -2.61 -1.87
C CYS A 45 -6.09 -2.29 -1.24
N HIS A 46 -5.01 -2.29 -2.03
CA HIS A 46 -3.66 -1.98 -1.58
C HIS A 46 -3.60 -0.57 -0.94
N SER A 47 -3.95 0.47 -1.70
CA SER A 47 -3.84 1.86 -1.24
C SER A 47 -4.85 2.22 -0.16
N GLY A 48 -6.10 1.77 -0.26
CA GLY A 48 -7.15 2.02 0.70
C GLY A 48 -6.92 1.34 2.05
N CYS A 49 -6.52 0.05 2.04
CA CYS A 49 -6.16 -0.62 3.29
C CYS A 49 -4.88 -0.02 3.87
N GLY A 50 -3.88 0.29 3.04
CA GLY A 50 -2.66 0.96 3.47
C GLY A 50 -2.93 2.29 4.18
N PHE A 51 -3.80 3.12 3.62
CA PHE A 51 -4.25 4.36 4.26
C PHE A 51 -4.88 4.12 5.64
N CYS A 52 -5.81 3.17 5.77
CA CYS A 52 -6.41 2.85 7.07
C CYS A 52 -5.39 2.29 8.07
N ILE A 53 -4.44 1.48 7.61
CA ILE A 53 -3.36 0.91 8.44
C ILE A 53 -2.47 2.01 9.01
N MET A 54 -2.19 3.08 8.24
CA MET A 54 -1.43 4.24 8.74
C MET A 54 -2.12 4.98 9.90
N LEU A 55 -3.44 4.84 10.02
CA LEU A 55 -4.23 5.45 11.09
C LEU A 55 -4.34 4.55 12.33
N LEU A 56 -3.89 3.30 12.26
CA LEU A 56 -3.87 2.39 13.40
C LEU A 56 -2.60 2.61 14.24
N SER A 57 -2.76 2.66 15.57
CA SER A 57 -1.63 2.66 16.49
C SER A 57 -1.00 1.26 16.56
N PRO A 58 0.32 1.11 16.30
CA PRO A 58 1.01 -0.17 16.41
C PRO A 58 1.30 -0.55 17.87
N HIS A 59 1.14 0.37 18.83
CA HIS A 59 1.28 0.09 20.26
C HIS A 59 0.05 -0.64 20.84
N SER A 60 -1.12 -0.48 20.23
CA SER A 60 -2.35 -1.18 20.62
C SER A 60 -2.28 -2.68 20.26
N PRO A 61 -2.43 -3.61 21.24
CA PRO A 61 -2.50 -5.03 20.95
C PRO A 61 -3.64 -5.41 20.00
N ALA A 62 -4.81 -4.77 20.13
CA ALA A 62 -5.95 -5.04 19.26
C ALA A 62 -5.65 -4.74 17.78
N ASN A 63 -4.98 -3.60 17.52
CA ASN A 63 -4.62 -3.19 16.17
C ASN A 63 -3.58 -4.14 15.55
N ARG A 64 -2.58 -4.57 16.32
CA ARG A 64 -1.59 -5.57 15.86
C ARG A 64 -2.27 -6.90 15.53
N THR A 65 -3.12 -7.40 16.43
CA THR A 65 -3.87 -8.63 16.19
C THR A 65 -4.71 -8.53 14.93
N PHE A 66 -5.39 -7.40 14.71
CA PHE A 66 -6.17 -7.18 13.49
C PHE A 66 -5.30 -7.24 12.23
N VAL A 67 -4.17 -6.52 12.19
CA VAL A 67 -3.24 -6.56 11.05
C VAL A 67 -2.75 -7.98 10.79
N TYR A 68 -2.41 -8.73 11.84
CA TYR A 68 -1.97 -10.13 11.71
C TYR A 68 -3.08 -11.03 11.19
N LEU A 69 -4.33 -10.87 11.64
CA LEU A 69 -5.46 -11.65 11.15
C LEU A 69 -5.72 -11.37 9.66
N VAL A 70 -5.69 -10.10 9.23
CA VAL A 70 -5.82 -9.73 7.81
C VAL A 70 -4.66 -10.31 6.99
N ALA A 71 -3.43 -10.20 7.49
CA ALA A 71 -2.25 -10.73 6.81
C ALA A 71 -2.31 -12.26 6.66
N LEU A 72 -2.53 -12.97 7.77
CA LEU A 72 -2.57 -14.43 7.80
C LEU A 72 -3.72 -14.98 6.97
N SER A 73 -4.92 -14.42 7.07
CA SER A 73 -6.08 -14.87 6.27
C SER A 73 -5.83 -14.66 4.78
N THR A 74 -5.30 -13.50 4.37
CA THR A 74 -5.04 -13.18 2.96
C THR A 74 -3.89 -14.02 2.39
N ILE A 75 -2.81 -14.23 3.14
CA ILE A 75 -1.71 -15.11 2.70
C ILE A 75 -2.21 -16.56 2.60
N SER A 76 -3.00 -17.03 3.57
CA SER A 76 -3.54 -18.39 3.57
C SER A 76 -4.43 -18.67 2.36
N THR A 77 -5.28 -17.72 1.96
CA THR A 77 -6.12 -17.87 0.75
C THR A 77 -5.29 -17.78 -0.53
N THR A 78 -4.33 -16.85 -0.58
CA THR A 78 -3.43 -16.64 -1.72
C THR A 78 -2.58 -17.87 -2.03
N TRP A 79 -2.11 -18.57 -1.00
CA TRP A 79 -1.29 -19.78 -1.10
C TRP A 79 -2.10 -21.07 -1.02
N SER A 80 -3.44 -20.98 -0.98
CA SER A 80 -4.35 -22.12 -0.88
C SER A 80 -4.00 -23.07 0.29
N LEU A 81 -3.55 -22.51 1.41
CA LEU A 81 -3.22 -23.27 2.62
C LEU A 81 -4.48 -23.83 3.30
N ILE A 82 -5.63 -23.19 3.05
CA ILE A 82 -6.95 -23.60 3.56
C ILE A 82 -7.86 -23.81 2.33
N PRO A 83 -8.07 -25.06 1.88
CA PRO A 83 -8.81 -25.36 0.66
C PRO A 83 -10.28 -24.89 0.66
N SER A 84 -10.87 -24.72 1.84
CA SER A 84 -12.27 -24.31 2.00
C SER A 84 -12.52 -22.81 1.86
N LEU A 85 -11.46 -21.98 1.84
CA LEU A 85 -11.62 -20.54 1.73
C LEU A 85 -11.49 -20.08 0.26
N PRO A 86 -12.43 -19.29 -0.27
CA PRO A 86 -12.32 -18.76 -1.61
C PRO A 86 -11.15 -17.77 -1.71
N LYS A 87 -10.50 -17.76 -2.87
CA LYS A 87 -9.49 -16.75 -3.22
C LYS A 87 -10.19 -15.41 -3.43
N LEU A 88 -9.55 -14.32 -3.04
CA LEU A 88 -10.01 -12.97 -3.39
C LEU A 88 -9.95 -12.81 -4.91
N ARG A 89 -10.98 -12.23 -5.54
CA ARG A 89 -11.05 -12.08 -7.01
C ARG A 89 -9.91 -11.25 -7.60
N PHE A 90 -9.26 -10.45 -6.76
CA PHE A 90 -8.19 -9.53 -7.14
C PHE A 90 -6.80 -9.97 -6.64
N SER A 91 -6.67 -11.18 -6.08
CA SER A 91 -5.39 -11.85 -5.85
C SER A 91 -5.08 -12.87 -6.96
N ARG A 92 -3.80 -13.26 -7.06
CA ARG A 92 -3.35 -14.38 -7.90
C ARG A 92 -2.99 -15.56 -7.02
N GLU A 93 -2.90 -16.75 -7.61
CA GLU A 93 -2.33 -17.89 -6.90
C GLU A 93 -0.85 -17.65 -6.61
N ARG A 94 -0.43 -17.89 -5.36
CA ARG A 94 0.95 -17.67 -4.88
C ARG A 94 1.45 -16.25 -5.16
N ASP A 95 0.59 -15.26 -4.90
CA ASP A 95 0.88 -13.84 -5.13
C ASP A 95 2.00 -13.32 -4.22
N VAL A 96 3.21 -13.28 -4.76
CA VAL A 96 4.42 -12.81 -4.07
C VAL A 96 4.28 -11.36 -3.64
N GLY A 97 3.70 -10.50 -4.48
CA GLY A 97 3.55 -9.08 -4.17
C GLY A 97 2.63 -8.81 -2.98
N ILE A 98 1.49 -9.50 -2.88
CA ILE A 98 0.60 -9.43 -1.71
C ILE A 98 1.29 -9.99 -0.47
N THR A 99 2.01 -11.11 -0.62
CA THR A 99 2.71 -11.75 0.50
C THR A 99 3.79 -10.83 1.06
N ALA A 100 4.69 -10.32 0.22
CA ALA A 100 5.76 -9.42 0.62
C ALA A 100 5.22 -8.15 1.30
N TYR A 101 4.15 -7.58 0.75
CA TYR A 101 3.47 -6.43 1.31
C TYR A 101 2.92 -6.69 2.73
N LEU A 102 2.15 -7.75 2.91
CA LEU A 102 1.52 -8.08 4.20
C LEU A 102 2.55 -8.50 5.24
N THR A 103 3.60 -9.21 4.84
CA THR A 103 4.72 -9.56 5.71
C THR A 103 5.45 -8.31 6.18
N LEU A 104 5.77 -7.37 5.29
CA LEU A 104 6.40 -6.09 5.64
C LEU A 104 5.57 -5.31 6.67
N VAL A 105 4.28 -5.12 6.40
CA VAL A 105 3.38 -4.39 7.31
C VAL A 105 3.27 -5.10 8.66
N SER A 106 3.19 -6.43 8.67
CA SER A 106 3.13 -7.22 9.91
C SER A 106 4.41 -7.08 10.73
N ILE A 107 5.59 -7.13 10.09
CA ILE A 107 6.88 -6.90 10.76
C ILE A 107 6.91 -5.49 11.36
N TRP A 108 6.46 -4.48 10.64
CA TRP A 108 6.45 -3.09 11.11
C TRP A 108 5.58 -2.90 12.36
N PHE A 109 4.39 -3.51 12.38
CA PHE A 109 3.51 -3.54 13.55
C PHE A 109 4.11 -4.34 14.71
N ASN A 110 4.84 -5.43 14.43
CA ASN A 110 5.53 -6.20 15.44
C ASN A 110 6.63 -5.41 16.13
N LEU A 111 7.38 -4.63 15.35
CA LEU A 111 8.42 -3.72 15.84
C LEU A 111 7.85 -2.46 16.50
N LYS A 112 6.52 -2.28 16.50
CA LYS A 112 5.81 -1.11 17.02
C LYS A 112 6.25 0.21 16.38
N MET A 113 6.64 0.17 15.11
CA MET A 113 7.11 1.35 14.38
C MET A 113 5.94 2.11 13.74
N ASP A 114 6.06 3.44 13.58
CA ASP A 114 5.00 4.27 12.97
C ASP A 114 4.76 3.82 11.51
N PRO A 115 3.56 3.29 11.17
CA PRO A 115 3.25 2.86 9.81
C PRO A 115 3.27 3.97 8.77
N LYS A 116 3.23 5.26 9.17
CA LYS A 116 3.35 6.39 8.24
C LYS A 116 4.71 6.42 7.51
N ILE A 117 5.75 5.84 8.09
CA ILE A 117 7.05 5.70 7.41
C ILE A 117 6.91 4.86 6.13
N LEU A 118 5.98 3.89 6.11
CA LEU A 118 5.69 3.05 4.95
C LEU A 118 4.72 3.68 3.94
N ALA A 119 4.27 4.93 4.14
CA ALA A 119 3.32 5.59 3.26
C ALA A 119 3.65 5.51 1.77
N PRO A 120 4.91 5.69 1.31
CA PRO A 120 5.25 5.50 -0.10
C PRO A 120 4.95 4.09 -0.64
N VAL A 121 5.07 3.05 0.17
CA VAL A 121 4.76 1.66 -0.24
C VAL A 121 3.27 1.51 -0.54
N PHE A 122 2.41 2.14 0.26
CA PHE A 122 0.95 2.06 0.12
C PHE A 122 0.43 2.78 -1.13
N PHE A 123 1.11 3.83 -1.59
CA PHE A 123 0.56 4.71 -2.64
C PHE A 123 1.36 4.72 -3.94
N ALA A 124 2.69 4.60 -3.90
CA ALA A 124 3.52 4.78 -5.09
C ALA A 124 3.31 3.68 -6.14
N ASP A 125 3.33 2.39 -5.74
CA ASP A 125 3.05 1.28 -6.65
C ASP A 125 1.63 1.35 -7.24
N PRO A 126 0.56 1.52 -6.44
CA PRO A 126 -0.79 1.70 -6.98
C PRO A 126 -0.91 2.86 -7.96
N ALA A 127 -0.35 4.02 -7.63
CA ALA A 127 -0.36 5.19 -8.51
C ALA A 127 0.38 4.91 -9.82
N GLY A 128 1.58 4.34 -9.75
CA GLY A 128 2.37 3.95 -10.92
C GLY A 128 1.64 3.02 -11.86
N ALA A 129 1.03 1.96 -11.31
CA ALA A 129 0.29 0.99 -12.10
C ALA A 129 -0.97 1.59 -12.73
N VAL A 130 -1.75 2.40 -12.00
CA VAL A 130 -2.98 3.02 -12.52
C VAL A 130 -2.64 4.05 -13.60
N VAL A 131 -1.73 5.00 -13.32
CA VAL A 131 -1.33 6.02 -14.30
C VAL A 131 -0.70 5.37 -15.53
N GLY A 132 0.22 4.41 -15.34
CA GLY A 132 0.88 3.71 -16.43
C GLY A 132 -0.11 2.97 -17.34
N ARG A 133 -1.08 2.26 -16.76
CA ARG A 133 -2.13 1.57 -17.53
C ARG A 133 -3.05 2.54 -18.26
N THR A 134 -3.48 3.62 -17.60
CA THR A 134 -4.33 4.65 -18.22
C THR A 134 -3.62 5.30 -19.41
N MET A 135 -2.38 5.75 -19.24
CA MET A 135 -1.63 6.36 -20.34
C MET A 135 -1.35 5.38 -21.48
N SER A 136 -1.17 4.08 -21.17
CA SER A 136 -1.04 3.05 -22.21
C SER A 136 -2.33 2.86 -23.00
N SER A 137 -3.50 2.91 -22.33
CA SER A 137 -4.79 2.84 -23.01
C SER A 137 -5.09 4.05 -23.89
N LEU A 138 -4.47 5.21 -23.58
CA LEU A 138 -4.52 6.41 -24.41
C LEU A 138 -3.48 6.41 -25.55
N GLY A 139 -2.61 5.39 -25.64
CA GLY A 139 -1.53 5.33 -26.63
C GLY A 139 -0.39 6.32 -26.39
N LEU A 140 -0.31 6.92 -25.21
CA LEU A 140 0.66 7.99 -24.89
C LEU A 140 1.92 7.48 -24.19
N ASN A 141 2.00 6.19 -23.86
CA ASN A 141 2.99 5.70 -22.91
C ASN A 141 4.18 4.99 -23.56
N VAL A 142 5.38 5.39 -23.17
CA VAL A 142 6.65 4.76 -23.60
C VAL A 142 7.07 3.72 -22.56
N ARG A 143 7.42 2.51 -23.00
CA ARG A 143 8.00 1.50 -22.11
C ARG A 143 9.42 1.88 -21.73
N VAL A 144 9.73 1.77 -20.44
CA VAL A 144 11.07 2.08 -19.90
C VAL A 144 11.86 0.79 -19.71
N TYR A 145 11.29 -0.17 -18.99
CA TYR A 145 11.94 -1.46 -18.72
C TYR A 145 10.89 -2.54 -18.51
N GLY A 146 10.96 -3.64 -19.27
CA GLY A 146 9.95 -4.69 -19.21
C GLY A 146 8.53 -4.17 -19.46
N SER A 147 7.64 -4.36 -18.49
CA SER A 147 6.25 -3.87 -18.50
C SER A 147 6.09 -2.45 -17.92
N LYS A 148 7.18 -1.84 -17.44
CA LYS A 148 7.20 -0.54 -16.79
C LYS A 148 7.19 0.58 -17.82
N THR A 149 6.57 1.69 -17.45
CA THR A 149 6.21 2.75 -18.38
C THR A 149 6.61 4.11 -17.84
N LEU A 150 6.94 5.06 -18.73
CA LEU A 150 7.46 6.37 -18.34
C LEU A 150 6.50 7.10 -17.39
N PHE A 151 5.23 7.20 -17.77
CA PHE A 151 4.23 7.88 -16.94
C PHE A 151 3.95 7.11 -15.62
N GLY A 152 4.02 5.78 -15.65
CA GLY A 152 3.91 4.98 -14.42
C GLY A 152 5.07 5.26 -13.46
N SER A 153 6.30 5.22 -13.96
CA SER A 153 7.51 5.49 -13.16
C SER A 153 7.57 6.94 -12.66
N MET A 154 7.11 7.91 -13.45
CA MET A 154 6.92 9.30 -12.99
C MET A 154 5.90 9.40 -11.86
N ALA A 155 4.78 8.67 -11.94
CA ALA A 155 3.79 8.63 -10.87
C ALA A 155 4.35 7.97 -9.60
N VAL A 156 5.14 6.89 -9.71
CA VAL A 156 5.86 6.31 -8.56
C VAL A 156 6.74 7.36 -7.89
N GLY A 157 7.60 8.04 -8.65
CA GLY A 157 8.51 9.05 -8.10
C GLY A 157 7.77 10.21 -7.44
N GLY A 158 6.73 10.73 -8.09
CA GLY A 158 5.90 11.80 -7.56
C GLY A 158 5.17 11.40 -6.28
N PHE A 159 4.50 10.24 -6.27
CA PHE A 159 3.82 9.76 -5.07
C PHE A 159 4.79 9.39 -3.95
N THR A 160 5.96 8.80 -4.24
CA THR A 160 6.99 8.61 -3.21
C THR A 160 7.41 9.96 -2.63
N TYR A 161 7.65 10.98 -3.45
CA TYR A 161 8.03 12.32 -2.97
C TYR A 161 6.96 12.89 -2.04
N LEU A 162 5.70 12.82 -2.44
CA LEU A 162 4.58 13.36 -1.66
C LEU A 162 4.32 12.54 -0.38
N CYS A 163 4.54 11.23 -0.41
CA CYS A 163 4.19 10.33 0.69
C CYS A 163 5.33 10.05 1.68
N VAL A 164 6.56 10.56 1.49
CA VAL A 164 7.56 10.50 2.57
C VAL A 164 7.05 11.35 3.75
N MET A 165 6.65 10.70 4.84
CA MET A 165 6.04 11.39 5.99
C MET A 165 6.99 11.71 7.13
N TYR A 166 8.20 11.14 7.13
CA TYR A 166 9.24 11.50 8.09
C TYR A 166 9.99 12.77 7.66
N GLU A 167 10.62 13.43 8.63
CA GLU A 167 11.38 14.65 8.37
C GLU A 167 12.67 14.36 7.61
N CYS A 168 12.83 15.02 6.47
CA CYS A 168 14.03 15.02 5.64
C CYS A 168 14.09 16.29 4.79
N LYS A 169 15.28 16.66 4.31
CA LYS A 169 15.46 17.79 3.39
C LYS A 169 14.80 17.47 2.05
N GLY A 170 14.33 18.50 1.34
CA GLY A 170 13.70 18.32 0.03
C GLY A 170 14.57 17.57 -0.98
N TRP A 171 15.90 17.75 -0.95
CA TRP A 171 16.80 17.01 -1.83
C TRP A 171 16.97 15.54 -1.42
N GLU A 172 16.97 15.22 -0.11
CA GLU A 172 17.02 13.85 0.40
C GLU A 172 15.77 13.09 -0.08
N ARG A 173 14.61 13.74 0.07
CA ARG A 173 13.32 13.26 -0.45
C ARG A 173 13.37 13.01 -1.96
N LEU A 174 13.95 13.92 -2.73
CA LEU A 174 14.11 13.75 -4.18
C LEU A 174 14.98 12.54 -4.52
N VAL A 175 16.08 12.33 -3.80
CA VAL A 175 16.96 11.16 -3.98
C VAL A 175 16.23 9.86 -3.64
N ILE A 176 15.49 9.83 -2.53
CA ILE A 176 14.67 8.68 -2.12
C ILE A 176 13.63 8.36 -3.19
N SER A 177 12.93 9.37 -3.71
CA SER A 177 11.95 9.22 -4.79
C SER A 177 12.56 8.69 -6.07
N ALA A 178 13.71 9.24 -6.50
CA ALA A 178 14.40 8.77 -7.69
C ALA A 178 14.86 7.32 -7.53
N ALA A 179 15.42 6.96 -6.36
CA ALA A 179 15.82 5.60 -6.06
C ALA A 179 14.62 4.64 -6.01
N ALA A 180 13.47 5.07 -5.48
CA ALA A 180 12.25 4.26 -5.46
C ALA A 180 11.68 4.05 -6.86
N THR A 181 11.74 5.06 -7.74
CA THR A 181 11.38 4.93 -9.15
C THR A 181 12.27 3.91 -9.87
N VAL A 182 13.59 3.96 -9.66
CA VAL A 182 14.51 2.97 -10.22
C VAL A 182 14.24 1.58 -9.65
N GLY A 183 14.03 1.49 -8.35
CA GLY A 183 13.70 0.25 -7.64
C GLY A 183 12.42 -0.40 -8.15
N GLU A 184 11.36 0.39 -8.37
CA GLU A 184 10.11 -0.08 -8.97
C GLU A 184 10.30 -0.53 -10.42
N ALA A 185 11.18 0.15 -11.17
CA ALA A 185 11.44 -0.25 -12.56
C ALA A 185 12.06 -1.65 -12.65
N ILE A 186 12.89 -2.05 -11.67
CA ILE A 186 13.61 -3.33 -11.67
C ILE A 186 12.99 -4.40 -10.75
N GLY A 187 12.10 -4.03 -9.84
CA GLY A 187 11.61 -4.89 -8.76
C GLY A 187 10.67 -6.02 -9.19
N GLY A 188 10.00 -5.88 -10.34
CA GLY A 188 9.12 -6.91 -10.89
C GLY A 188 7.94 -7.22 -9.96
N GLU A 189 7.87 -8.45 -9.42
CA GLU A 189 6.83 -8.81 -8.45
C GLU A 189 7.15 -8.36 -7.02
N TRP A 190 8.39 -7.92 -6.77
CA TRP A 190 8.90 -7.48 -5.48
C TRP A 190 8.89 -5.96 -5.31
N ASP A 191 8.25 -5.21 -6.21
CA ASP A 191 8.26 -3.74 -6.22
C ASP A 191 8.00 -3.12 -4.84
N ASN A 192 6.98 -3.60 -4.13
CA ASN A 192 6.65 -3.10 -2.78
C ASN A 192 7.80 -3.29 -1.79
N ALA A 193 8.49 -4.44 -1.84
CA ALA A 193 9.62 -4.72 -0.97
C ALA A 193 10.84 -3.88 -1.34
N VAL A 194 11.07 -3.64 -2.64
CA VAL A 194 12.17 -2.78 -3.11
C VAL A 194 11.91 -1.32 -2.75
N ILE A 195 10.71 -0.81 -3.00
CA ILE A 195 10.30 0.54 -2.58
C ILE A 195 10.44 0.67 -1.07
N ALA A 196 10.01 -0.33 -0.29
CA ALA A 196 10.19 -0.33 1.16
C ALA A 196 11.66 -0.26 1.55
N ALA A 197 12.53 -1.09 0.97
CA ALA A 197 13.96 -1.07 1.26
C ALA A 197 14.59 0.31 0.99
N VAL A 198 14.23 0.96 -0.12
CA VAL A 198 14.69 2.32 -0.43
C VAL A 198 14.17 3.33 0.59
N VAL A 199 12.88 3.32 0.89
CA VAL A 199 12.25 4.29 1.80
C VAL A 199 12.75 4.13 3.22
N LEU A 200 12.93 2.89 3.68
CA LEU A 200 13.46 2.57 5.01
C LEU A 200 14.96 2.89 5.12
N GLY A 201 15.74 2.63 4.07
CA GLY A 201 17.13 3.07 3.98
C GLY A 201 17.25 4.59 4.02
N GLY A 202 16.40 5.29 3.26
CA GLY A 202 16.28 6.74 3.30
C GLY A 202 15.92 7.26 4.69
N TRP A 203 14.93 6.64 5.34
CA TRP A 203 14.52 6.99 6.70
C TRP A 203 15.66 6.82 7.70
N HIS A 204 16.36 5.69 7.65
CA HIS A 204 17.48 5.42 8.55
C HIS A 204 18.66 6.40 8.36
N LEU A 205 18.93 6.81 7.12
CA LEU A 205 20.07 7.68 6.81
C LEU A 205 19.77 9.17 6.97
N THR A 206 18.51 9.58 6.78
CA THR A 206 18.15 11.00 6.64
C THR A 206 17.08 11.48 7.61
N GLY A 207 16.37 10.55 8.27
CA GLY A 207 15.33 10.84 9.23
C GLY A 207 15.87 11.65 10.40
N ARG A 208 15.27 12.82 10.63
CA ARG A 208 15.57 13.68 11.77
C ARG A 208 14.37 13.60 12.73
N GLY A 209 14.50 12.84 13.82
CA GLY A 209 13.41 12.53 14.77
C GLY A 209 12.50 11.37 14.28
N ASP A 210 12.11 10.36 15.05
CA ASP A 210 12.17 10.13 16.50
C ASP A 210 13.00 8.86 16.81
N SER A 211 14.06 9.02 17.61
CA SER A 211 14.63 7.96 18.45
C SER A 211 14.29 8.26 19.90
#